data_AF-F2JNV5-F1
#
_entry.id   AF-F2JNV5-F1
#
_cell.length_a   1.000
_cell.length_b   1.000
_cell.length_c   1.000
_cell.angle_alpha   90.00
_cell.angle_beta   90.00
_cell.angle_gamma   90.00
#
_symmetry.space_group_name_H-M   'P 1'
#
loop_
_entity.id
_entity.type
_entity.pdbx_description
1 polymer ?
#
loop_
_entity_poly.entity_id
_entity_poly.type
_entity_poly.pdbx_seq_one_letter_code
_entity_poly.pdbx_strand_id
1 'polypeptide(L)'
;MELMKPILEAIREIIREEIQAVPQTKTERWVNSEELCEYLGVSRSWLAHRVKEIPHLKSPVRFKISEVEKWILENEMEETKQQIAATVIKKGKKPNKTFKVV
;
A
#
# COMPACT_ATOMS: atom_id res chain seq x y z
N MET A 1 9.50 14.39 -37.27
CA MET A 1 8.94 14.30 -35.89
C MET A 1 10.03 14.67 -34.88
N GLU A 2 10.51 15.91 -34.89
CA GLU A 2 11.61 16.35 -34.00
C GLU A 2 11.14 17.20 -32.82
N LEU A 3 9.89 17.66 -32.83
CA LEU A 3 9.30 18.51 -31.79
C LEU A 3 8.94 17.78 -30.48
N MET A 4 8.87 16.44 -30.49
CA MET A 4 8.54 15.66 -29.28
C MET A 4 9.74 15.35 -28.39
N LYS A 5 10.97 15.37 -28.93
CA LYS A 5 12.19 15.07 -28.18
C LYS A 5 12.39 15.98 -26.97
N PRO A 6 12.30 17.33 -27.09
CA PRO A 6 12.53 18.21 -25.94
C PRO A 6 11.48 18.06 -24.84
N ILE A 7 10.23 17.73 -25.21
CA ILE A 7 9.15 17.50 -24.24
C ILE A 7 9.39 16.19 -23.47
N LEU A 8 9.81 15.13 -24.16
CA LEU A 8 10.18 13.86 -23.53
C LEU A 8 11.40 14.00 -22.62
N GLU A 9 12.39 14.79 -23.03
CA GLU A 9 13.57 15.10 -22.20
C GLU A 9 13.16 15.83 -20.92
N ALA A 10 12.29 16.84 -21.02
CA ALA A 10 11.81 17.60 -19.87
C ALA A 10 10.98 16.74 -18.90
N ILE A 11 10.09 15.89 -19.42
CA ILE A 11 9.32 14.95 -18.59
C ILE A 11 10.26 13.96 -17.88
N ARG A 12 11.30 13.49 -18.56
CA ARG A 12 12.29 12.57 -18.00
C ARG A 12 13.09 13.20 -16.86
N GLU A 13 13.49 14.46 -17.02
CA GLU A 13 14.21 15.21 -15.98
C GLU A 13 13.33 15.43 -14.74
N ILE A 14 12.07 15.83 -14.91
CA ILE A 14 11.12 16.00 -13.79
C ILE A 14 10.94 14.68 -13.03
N ILE A 15 10.71 13.57 -13.75
CA ILE A 15 10.57 12.25 -13.12
C ILE A 15 11.86 11.85 -12.38
N ARG A 16 13.04 12.21 -12.92
CA ARG A 16 14.34 11.87 -12.32
C ARG A 16 14.61 12.66 -11.04
N GLU A 17 14.27 13.94 -11.00
CA GLU A 17 14.36 14.77 -9.81
C GLU A 17 13.42 14.26 -8.70
N GLU A 18 12.18 13.93 -9.05
CA GLU A 18 11.21 13.38 -8.09
C GLU A 18 11.66 12.03 -7.51
N ILE A 19 12.27 11.16 -8.32
CA ILE A 19 12.80 9.85 -7.88
C ILE A 19 14.05 10.02 -7.02
N GLN A 20 14.91 11.02 -7.28
CA GLN A 20 16.10 11.29 -6.46
C GLN A 20 15.77 11.96 -5.12
N ALA A 21 14.66 12.69 -5.04
CA ALA A 21 14.17 13.26 -3.78
C ALA A 21 13.59 12.21 -2.81
N VAL A 22 13.36 10.98 -3.26
CA VAL A 22 13.03 9.85 -2.37
C VAL A 22 14.34 9.35 -1.76
N PRO A 23 14.62 9.59 -0.46
CA PRO A 23 15.87 9.14 0.15
C PRO A 23 15.99 7.62 0.04
N GLN A 24 16.90 7.16 -0.83
CA GLN A 24 17.18 5.74 -1.07
C GLN A 24 18.00 5.05 0.03
N THR A 25 17.92 5.55 1.26
CA THR A 25 18.50 4.87 2.42
C THR A 25 17.38 4.56 3.39
N LYS A 26 16.59 3.53 3.04
CA LYS A 26 15.90 2.74 4.06
C LYS A 26 16.99 2.05 4.86
N THR A 27 17.62 2.77 5.78
CA THR A 27 18.50 2.19 6.79
C THR A 27 17.71 1.10 7.47
N GLU A 28 18.09 -0.15 7.22
CA GLU A 28 17.48 -1.29 7.87
C GLU A 28 17.72 -1.16 9.37
N ARG A 29 16.67 -0.75 10.09
CA ARG A 29 16.69 -0.63 11.54
C ARG A 29 15.70 -1.62 12.14
N TRP A 30 16.19 -2.32 13.17
CA TRP A 30 15.36 -3.10 14.06
C TRP A 30 14.85 -2.16 15.14
N VAL A 31 13.54 -2.04 15.25
CA VAL A 31 12.86 -1.16 16.19
C VAL A 31 12.08 -1.96 17.22
N ASN A 32 11.93 -1.40 18.42
CA ASN A 32 11.09 -1.95 19.45
C ASN A 32 9.60 -1.61 19.19
N SER A 33 8.69 -2.16 20.00
CA SER A 33 7.25 -1.89 19.87
C SER A 33 6.88 -0.42 20.03
N GLU A 34 7.57 0.31 20.91
CA GLU A 34 7.33 1.74 21.15
C GLU A 34 7.69 2.58 19.93
N GLU A 35 8.90 2.39 19.41
CA GLU A 35 9.41 3.06 18.21
C GLU A 35 8.57 2.70 16.97
N LEU A 36 8.06 1.47 16.89
CA LEU A 36 7.17 1.08 15.80
C LEU A 36 5.82 1.80 15.88
N CYS A 37 5.26 1.95 17.09
CA CYS A 37 4.02 2.71 17.28
C CYS A 37 4.19 4.17 16.86
N GLU A 38 5.32 4.78 17.21
CA GLU A 38 5.66 6.14 16.81
C GLU A 38 5.87 6.24 15.30
N TYR A 39 6.55 5.27 14.68
CA TYR A 39 6.77 5.23 13.24
C TYR A 39 5.48 5.13 12.44
N LEU A 40 4.54 4.29 12.89
CA LEU A 40 3.26 4.06 12.23
C LEU A 40 2.16 5.05 12.66
N GLY A 41 2.40 5.85 13.70
CA GLY A 41 1.38 6.74 14.29
C GLY A 41 0.21 5.99 14.92
N VAL A 42 0.43 4.75 15.40
CA VAL A 42 -0.62 3.89 15.96
C VAL A 42 -0.51 3.74 17.48
N SER A 43 -1.62 3.42 18.13
CA SER A 43 -1.62 3.15 19.57
C SER A 43 -0.97 1.80 19.91
N ARG A 44 -0.37 1.68 21.10
CA ARG A 44 0.19 0.41 21.60
C ARG A 44 -0.85 -0.70 21.69
N SER A 45 -2.10 -0.35 22.02
CA SER A 45 -3.21 -1.32 22.06
C SER A 45 -3.49 -1.89 20.67
N TRP A 46 -3.51 -1.04 19.64
CA TRP A 46 -3.67 -1.50 18.27
C TRP A 46 -2.54 -2.45 17.87
N LEU A 47 -1.29 -2.07 18.18
CA LEU A 47 -0.14 -2.92 17.89
C LEU A 47 -0.28 -4.27 18.62
N ALA A 48 -0.61 -4.28 19.92
CA ALA A 48 -0.76 -5.50 20.73
C ALA A 48 -1.76 -6.51 20.12
N HIS A 49 -2.87 -6.03 19.54
CA HIS A 49 -3.84 -6.89 18.88
C HIS A 49 -3.32 -7.50 17.56
N ARG A 50 -2.39 -6.82 16.89
CA ARG A 50 -1.87 -7.22 15.56
C ARG A 50 -0.42 -7.69 15.55
N VAL A 51 0.27 -7.73 16.70
CA VAL A 51 1.68 -8.17 16.80
C VAL A 51 1.90 -9.53 16.14
N LYS A 52 0.93 -10.45 16.28
CA LYS A 52 1.04 -11.81 15.70
C LYS A 52 0.96 -11.83 14.18
N GLU A 53 0.31 -10.83 13.58
CA GLU A 53 0.13 -10.70 12.12
C GLU A 53 1.33 -10.00 11.48
N ILE A 54 1.98 -9.12 12.23
CA ILE A 54 3.12 -8.32 11.78
C ILE A 54 4.42 -9.16 11.88
N PRO A 55 5.28 -9.16 10.85
CA PRO A 55 6.59 -9.80 10.91
C PRO A 55 7.44 -9.24 12.07
N HIS A 56 7.84 -10.12 12.98
CA HIS A 56 8.64 -9.74 14.16
C HIS A 56 9.59 -10.86 14.59
N LEU A 57 10.69 -10.46 15.23
CA LEU A 57 11.56 -11.36 16.00
C LEU A 57 10.85 -11.71 17.31
N LYS A 58 10.83 -12.99 17.71
CA LYS A 58 10.04 -13.44 18.88
C LYS A 58 10.63 -13.07 20.25
N SER A 59 11.95 -12.95 20.38
CA SER A 59 12.59 -12.60 21.65
C SER A 59 14.00 -12.03 21.45
N PRO A 60 14.29 -10.79 21.90
CA PRO A 60 13.31 -9.76 22.30
C PRO A 60 12.39 -9.38 21.12
N VAL A 61 11.16 -8.94 21.41
CA VAL A 61 10.21 -8.55 20.35
C VAL A 61 10.75 -7.32 19.62
N ARG A 62 11.16 -7.51 18.37
CA ARG A 62 11.71 -6.45 17.51
C ARG A 62 11.14 -6.56 16.11
N PHE A 63 10.96 -5.42 15.48
CA PHE A 63 10.37 -5.29 14.17
C PHE A 63 11.39 -4.73 13.20
N LYS A 64 11.49 -5.34 12.03
CA LYS A 64 12.33 -4.83 10.95
C LYS A 64 11.48 -3.91 10.08
N ILE A 65 11.82 -2.62 9.99
CA ILE A 65 10.95 -1.65 9.29
C ILE A 65 10.70 -2.06 7.83
N SER A 66 11.71 -2.57 7.14
CA SER A 66 11.55 -3.03 5.75
C SER A 66 10.52 -4.15 5.61
N GLU A 67 10.44 -5.06 6.58
CA GLU A 67 9.43 -6.13 6.60
C GLU A 67 8.04 -5.62 6.97
N VAL A 68 7.96 -4.68 7.93
CA VAL A 68 6.68 -4.08 8.31
C VAL A 68 6.09 -3.27 7.16
N GLU A 69 6.90 -2.45 6.48
CA GLU A 69 6.45 -1.70 5.30
C GLU A 69 5.98 -2.61 4.18
N LYS A 70 6.72 -3.70 3.93
CA LYS A 70 6.31 -4.70 2.93
C LYS A 70 4.98 -5.34 3.31
N TRP A 71 4.78 -5.68 4.57
CA TRP A 71 3.53 -6.23 5.07
C TRP A 71 2.36 -5.24 4.96
N ILE A 72 2.59 -3.94 5.20
CA ILE A 72 1.56 -2.90 5.01
C ILE A 72 1.17 -2.83 3.54
N LEU A 73 2.15 -2.74 2.63
CA LEU A 73 1.91 -2.68 1.19
C LEU A 73 1.16 -3.92 0.69
N GLU A 74 1.53 -5.11 1.16
CA GLU A 74 0.85 -6.35 0.79
C GLU A 74 -0.62 -6.36 1.28
N ASN A 75 -0.91 -5.87 2.48
CA ASN A 75 -2.28 -5.79 3.00
C ASN A 75 -3.12 -4.69 2.33
N GLU A 76 -2.59 -3.49 2.11
CA GLU A 76 -3.30 -2.40 1.43
C GLU A 76 -3.65 -2.77 -0.02
N MET A 77 -2.74 -3.47 -0.71
CA MET A 77 -3.02 -3.99 -2.05
C MET A 77 -4.12 -5.04 -2.04
N GLU A 78 -4.22 -5.87 -1.01
CA GLU A 78 -5.25 -6.90 -0.91
C GLU A 78 -6.63 -6.30 -0.57
N GLU A 79 -6.68 -5.30 0.31
CA GLU A 79 -7.92 -4.53 0.58
C GLU A 79 -8.42 -3.81 -0.68
N THR A 80 -7.52 -3.26 -1.49
CA THR A 80 -7.86 -2.59 -2.75
C THR A 80 -8.42 -3.57 -3.79
N LYS A 81 -7.82 -4.77 -3.92
CA LYS A 81 -8.32 -5.83 -4.82
C LYS A 81 -9.72 -6.29 -4.44
N GLN A 82 -10.00 -6.44 -3.14
CA GLN A 82 -11.30 -6.86 -2.64
C GLN A 82 -12.40 -5.81 -2.92
N GLN A 83 -12.07 -4.51 -2.82
CA GLN A 83 -13.01 -3.43 -3.17
C GLN A 83 -13.33 -3.37 -4.66
N ILE A 84 -12.34 -3.61 -5.52
CA ILE A 84 -12.55 -3.69 -6.98
C ILE A 84 -13.43 -4.89 -7.32
N ALA A 85 -13.15 -6.07 -6.74
CA ALA A 85 -13.96 -7.28 -6.94
C ALA A 85 -15.43 -7.08 -6.51
N ALA A 86 -15.67 -6.46 -5.35
CA ALA A 86 -17.03 -6.17 -4.87
C ALA A 86 -17.80 -5.19 -5.78
N THR A 87 -17.08 -4.27 -6.43
CA THR A 87 -17.67 -3.27 -7.34
C THR A 87 -18.05 -3.88 -8.70
N VAL A 88 -17.28 -4.85 -9.20
CA VAL A 88 -17.59 -5.58 -10.45
C VAL A 88 -18.87 -6.41 -10.32
N ILE A 89 -19.10 -7.04 -9.16
CA ILE A 89 -20.28 -7.91 -8.93
C ILE A 89 -21.60 -7.10 -8.91
N LYS A 90 -21.59 -5.85 -8.44
CA LYS A 90 -22.80 -5.00 -8.36
C LYS A 90 -23.32 -4.50 -9.70
N LYS A 91 -22.51 -4.48 -10.77
CA LYS A 91 -22.95 -4.03 -12.12
C LYS A 91 -23.70 -5.09 -12.93
N GLY A 92 -23.83 -6.33 -12.44
CA GLY A 92 -24.38 -7.47 -13.21
C GLY A 92 -25.85 -7.86 -12.99
N LYS A 93 -26.55 -7.33 -11.97
CA LYS A 93 -27.96 -7.70 -11.70
C LYS A 93 -28.94 -6.61 -12.14
N LYS A 94 -29.28 -6.58 -13.43
CA LYS A 94 -30.57 -6.00 -13.87
C LYS A 94 -31.62 -7.12 -13.87
N PRO A 95 -32.70 -7.03 -13.09
CA PRO A 95 -33.80 -8.00 -13.18
C PRO A 95 -34.47 -7.86 -14.56
N ASN A 96 -34.51 -8.95 -15.32
CA ASN A 96 -35.24 -9.01 -16.59
C ASN A 96 -36.74 -8.86 -16.30
N LYS A 97 -37.31 -7.70 -16.62
CA LYS A 97 -38.74 -7.43 -16.43
C LYS A 97 -39.48 -7.93 -17.67
N THR A 98 -40.03 -9.14 -17.59
CA THR A 98 -40.85 -9.73 -18.65
C THR A 98 -42.18 -8.96 -18.73
N PHE A 99 -42.39 -8.22 -19.81
CA PHE A 99 -43.70 -7.61 -20.10
C PHE A 99 -44.59 -8.68 -20.76
N LYS A 100 -45.75 -8.96 -20.15
CA LYS A 100 -46.83 -9.72 -20.81
C LYS A 100 -47.60 -8.75 -21.70
N VAL A 101 -47.66 -9.03 -22.99
CA VAL A 101 -48.53 -8.34 -23.94
C VAL A 101 -49.93 -8.94 -23.76
N VAL A 102 -50.92 -8.08 -23.49
CA VAL A 102 -52.36 -8.40 -23.46
C VAL A 102 -53.00 -7.72 -24.64
#